data_AF-A0A7C1ARP8-F1
#
_entry.id   AF-A0A7C1ARP8-F1
#
_cell.length_a   1.000
_cell.length_b   1.000
_cell.length_c   1.000
_cell.angle_alpha   90.00
_cell.angle_beta   90.00
_cell.angle_gamma   90.00
#
_symmetry.space_group_name_H-M   'P 1'
#
loop_
_entity.id
_entity.type
_entity.pdbx_description
1 polymer ?
#
loop_
_entity_poly.entity_id
_entity_poly.type
_entity_poly.pdbx_seq_one_letter_code
_entity_poly.pdbx_strand_id
1 'polypeptide(L)'
;MEATEKNNNGHKELYKYYVVLKLKSIDRQFEYNVSEEESFKFKNKLEDSKSINFNIRSTLYYWLKTKEEFQVFICLPAVQVVNYLWEPHQHVRAEDDSFSRGDIEVYFESCSQPTSIGIEEPVFGANLALALDSGFFAENEFYCFDDIDGETIALNSSQILLVEILDSIIEEGFEELNADEENNLH
;
A
#
# COMPACT_ATOMS: atom_id res chain seq x y z
N MET A 1 13.98 1.92 50.81
CA MET A 1 13.87 3.02 49.83
C MET A 1 14.82 2.66 48.71
N GLU A 2 14.48 1.72 47.84
CA GLU A 2 13.56 1.90 46.69
C GLU A 2 13.90 3.15 45.88
N ALA A 3 14.57 2.96 44.74
CA ALA A 3 13.96 3.21 43.45
C ALA A 3 14.79 2.50 42.37
N THR A 4 14.22 1.40 41.90
CA THR A 4 14.61 0.63 40.73
C THR A 4 14.63 1.53 39.51
N GLU A 5 15.80 1.70 38.87
CA GLU A 5 15.90 2.22 37.52
C GLU A 5 15.14 1.24 36.61
N LYS A 6 13.96 1.68 36.13
CA LYS A 6 13.20 0.95 35.13
C LYS A 6 13.99 0.99 33.82
N ASN A 7 14.59 -0.14 33.49
CA ASN A 7 14.90 -0.56 32.13
C ASN A 7 13.72 -0.25 31.21
N ASN A 8 13.90 0.69 30.28
CA ASN A 8 13.21 0.72 29.01
C ASN A 8 14.26 1.00 27.93
N ASN A 9 15.21 0.07 27.82
CA ASN A 9 16.06 -0.02 26.64
C ASN A 9 15.17 -0.49 25.50
N GLY A 10 14.89 0.41 24.57
CA GLY A 10 14.31 0.10 23.28
C GLY A 10 15.04 -1.07 22.65
N HIS A 11 14.28 -2.13 22.36
CA HIS A 11 14.77 -3.21 21.51
C HIS A 11 15.00 -2.60 20.12
N LYS A 12 16.27 -2.24 19.88
CA LYS A 12 16.81 -1.87 18.57
C LYS A 12 16.55 -3.06 17.64
N GLU A 13 15.74 -2.87 16.60
CA GLU A 13 15.49 -3.92 15.60
C GLU A 13 16.82 -4.38 14.99
N LEU A 14 17.25 -5.60 15.31
CA LEU A 14 18.52 -6.16 14.87
C LEU A 14 18.53 -6.55 13.38
N TYR A 15 17.34 -6.64 12.78
CA TYR A 15 17.11 -7.09 11.41
C TYR A 15 16.17 -6.14 10.68
N LYS A 16 16.44 -5.90 9.40
CA LYS A 16 15.49 -5.29 8.47
C LYS A 16 14.83 -6.40 7.66
N TYR A 17 13.52 -6.29 7.47
CA TYR A 17 12.73 -7.24 6.70
C TYR A 17 12.26 -6.56 5.42
N TYR A 18 12.43 -7.24 4.29
CA TYR A 18 11.98 -6.73 3.00
C TYR A 18 11.05 -7.73 2.32
N VAL A 19 10.03 -7.18 1.66
CA VAL A 19 9.20 -7.89 0.70
C VAL A 19 9.61 -7.39 -0.69
N VAL A 20 10.17 -8.29 -1.50
CA VAL A 20 10.55 -7.98 -2.89
C VAL A 20 9.56 -8.65 -3.84
N LEU A 21 8.85 -7.86 -4.63
CA LEU A 21 7.80 -8.30 -5.54
C LEU A 21 8.26 -8.22 -6.99
N LYS A 22 7.86 -9.23 -7.77
CA LYS A 22 7.78 -9.15 -9.23
C LYS A 22 6.32 -9.33 -9.64
N LEU A 23 5.77 -8.34 -10.33
CA LEU A 23 4.39 -8.35 -10.80
C LEU A 23 4.31 -8.75 -12.27
N LYS A 24 3.15 -9.23 -12.71
CA LYS A 24 2.89 -9.49 -14.13
C LYS A 24 3.04 -8.20 -14.94
N SER A 25 3.57 -8.32 -16.16
CA SER A 25 3.64 -7.24 -17.15
C SER A 25 4.49 -6.00 -16.78
N ILE A 26 5.14 -6.00 -15.61
CA ILE A 26 6.09 -4.97 -15.19
C ILE A 26 7.47 -5.62 -15.03
N ASP A 27 8.48 -5.10 -15.72
CA ASP A 27 9.83 -5.70 -15.74
C ASP A 27 10.71 -5.29 -14.53
N ARG A 28 10.29 -4.27 -13.78
CA ARG A 28 10.98 -3.84 -12.55
C ARG A 28 10.59 -4.69 -11.33
N GLN A 29 11.50 -4.75 -10.35
CA GLN A 29 11.21 -5.27 -9.02
C GLN A 29 10.78 -4.15 -8.09
N PHE A 30 9.88 -4.45 -7.16
CA PHE A 30 9.48 -3.55 -6.09
C PHE A 30 10.05 -4.09 -4.79
N GLU A 31 10.72 -3.26 -4.00
CA GLU A 31 11.36 -3.66 -2.74
C GLU A 31 10.83 -2.76 -1.63
N TYR A 32 10.17 -3.36 -0.65
CA TYR A 32 9.55 -2.64 0.46
C TYR A 32 10.13 -3.08 1.80
N ASN A 33 10.61 -2.12 2.58
CA ASN A 33 11.02 -2.35 3.97
C ASN A 33 9.79 -2.41 4.87
N VAL A 34 9.60 -3.51 5.59
CA VAL A 34 8.41 -3.79 6.40
C VAL A 34 8.81 -4.27 7.80
N SER A 35 7.82 -4.39 8.70
CA SER A 35 8.03 -5.10 9.96
C SER A 35 8.09 -6.61 9.74
N GLU A 36 8.69 -7.33 10.68
CA GLU A 36 8.67 -8.80 10.68
C GLU A 36 7.23 -9.33 10.65
N GLU A 37 6.37 -8.78 11.51
CA GLU A 37 4.96 -9.14 11.60
C GLU A 37 4.25 -8.97 10.24
N GLU A 38 4.48 -7.85 9.57
CA GLU A 38 3.83 -7.53 8.30
C GLU A 38 4.31 -8.45 7.16
N SER A 39 5.61 -8.75 7.11
CA SER A 39 6.18 -9.75 6.21
C SER A 39 5.51 -11.13 6.40
N PHE A 40 5.30 -11.56 7.64
CA PHE A 40 4.61 -12.82 7.93
C PHE A 40 3.12 -12.79 7.56
N LYS A 41 2.41 -11.69 7.84
CA LYS A 41 1.00 -11.53 7.45
C LYS A 41 0.84 -11.61 5.93
N PHE A 42 1.69 -10.91 5.18
CA PHE A 42 1.66 -10.93 3.72
C PHE A 42 1.93 -12.34 3.17
N LYS A 43 2.92 -13.04 3.74
CA LYS A 43 3.21 -14.44 3.38
C LYS A 43 2.00 -15.35 3.58
N ASN A 44 1.38 -15.28 4.75
CA ASN A 44 0.20 -16.10 5.06
C ASN A 44 -0.95 -15.79 4.10
N LYS A 45 -1.21 -14.50 3.81
CA LYS A 45 -2.25 -14.09 2.86
C LYS A 45 -2.02 -14.65 1.45
N LEU A 46 -0.78 -14.63 0.96
CA LEU A 46 -0.41 -15.21 -0.34
C LEU A 46 -0.52 -16.74 -0.37
N GLU A 47 -0.34 -17.42 0.76
CA GLU A 47 -0.56 -18.87 0.85
C GLU A 47 -2.05 -19.20 0.89
N ASP A 48 -2.84 -18.43 1.65
CA ASP A 48 -4.28 -18.59 1.75
C ASP A 48 -4.99 -18.32 0.41
N SER A 49 -4.50 -17.35 -0.35
CA SER A 49 -5.04 -17.01 -1.67
C SER A 49 -4.96 -18.16 -2.67
N LYS A 50 -4.02 -19.11 -2.52
CA LYS A 50 -3.90 -20.32 -3.36
C LYS A 50 -5.10 -21.25 -3.26
N SER A 51 -5.78 -21.22 -2.12
CA SER A 51 -6.92 -22.11 -1.81
C SER A 51 -8.24 -21.56 -2.36
N ILE A 52 -8.25 -20.31 -2.78
CA ILE A 52 -9.41 -19.66 -3.36
C ILE A 52 -9.48 -20.08 -4.83
N ASN A 53 -10.48 -20.90 -5.18
CA ASN A 53 -10.82 -21.13 -6.59
C ASN A 53 -11.26 -19.78 -7.17
N PHE A 54 -10.36 -19.08 -7.86
CA PHE A 54 -10.59 -17.80 -8.53
C PHE A 54 -11.51 -17.92 -9.76
N ASN A 55 -12.61 -18.66 -9.64
CA ASN A 55 -13.71 -18.65 -10.60
C ASN A 55 -14.60 -17.41 -10.46
N ILE A 56 -14.31 -16.53 -9.48
CA ILE A 56 -14.99 -15.26 -9.31
C ILE A 56 -13.91 -14.18 -9.28
N ARG A 57 -13.67 -13.59 -10.45
CA ARG A 57 -13.52 -12.17 -10.85
C ARG A 57 -13.27 -11.06 -9.81
N SER A 58 -13.00 -11.34 -8.53
CA SER A 58 -12.66 -10.33 -7.54
C SER A 58 -11.14 -10.12 -7.50
N THR A 59 -10.72 -8.88 -7.71
CA THR A 59 -9.32 -8.48 -7.51
C THR A 59 -9.06 -8.43 -6.01
N LEU A 60 -8.30 -9.39 -5.49
CA LEU A 60 -7.93 -9.42 -4.07
C LEU A 60 -6.68 -8.56 -3.89
N TYR A 61 -6.87 -7.37 -3.32
CA TYR A 61 -5.76 -6.54 -2.87
C TYR A 61 -5.31 -6.97 -1.47
N TYR A 62 -4.02 -6.77 -1.20
CA TYR A 62 -3.49 -6.78 0.15
C TYR A 62 -2.88 -5.42 0.44
N TRP A 63 -3.29 -4.84 1.56
CA TRP A 63 -2.74 -3.62 2.09
C TRP A 63 -1.48 -3.94 2.91
N LEU A 64 -0.32 -3.54 2.38
CA LEU A 64 0.99 -3.71 3.00
C LEU A 64 1.45 -2.39 3.61
N LYS A 65 1.63 -2.37 4.93
CA LYS A 65 2.21 -1.22 5.64
C LYS A 65 3.73 -1.26 5.60
N THR A 66 4.35 -0.23 5.02
CA THR A 66 5.82 -0.14 4.96
C THR A 66 6.38 0.69 6.12
N LYS A 67 7.71 0.72 6.24
CA LYS A 67 8.44 1.59 7.18
C LYS A 67 8.86 2.93 6.57
N GLU A 68 8.52 3.18 5.31
CA GLU A 68 9.04 4.30 4.50
C GLU A 68 8.00 5.41 4.30
N GLU A 69 7.05 5.55 5.24
CA GLU A 69 5.98 6.57 5.23
C GLU A 69 4.97 6.43 4.07
N PHE A 70 4.88 5.24 3.48
CA PHE A 70 3.84 4.90 2.50
C PHE A 70 3.25 3.52 2.73
N GLN A 71 2.03 3.34 2.23
CA GLN A 71 1.32 2.08 2.16
C GLN A 71 1.19 1.62 0.73
N VAL A 72 1.21 0.30 0.56
CA VAL A 72 1.17 -0.34 -0.75
C VAL A 72 -0.01 -1.28 -0.83
N PHE A 73 -0.88 -1.07 -1.82
CA PHE A 73 -1.98 -1.98 -2.12
C PHE A 73 -1.56 -2.88 -3.28
N ILE A 74 -1.46 -4.18 -3.03
CA ILE A 74 -0.90 -5.15 -3.98
C ILE A 74 -2.01 -6.06 -4.49
N CYS A 75 -2.23 -6.10 -5.80
CA CYS A 75 -3.10 -7.08 -6.44
C CYS A 75 -2.45 -8.48 -6.32
N LEU A 76 -2.94 -9.31 -5.40
CA LEU A 76 -2.34 -10.62 -5.13
C LEU A 76 -2.29 -11.55 -6.36
N PRO A 77 -3.33 -11.61 -7.22
CA PRO A 77 -3.26 -12.38 -8.47
C PRO A 77 -2.21 -11.89 -9.47
N ALA A 78 -1.74 -10.63 -9.37
CA ALA A 78 -0.71 -10.08 -10.22
C ALA A 78 0.72 -10.48 -9.81
N VAL A 79 0.90 -10.98 -8.59
CA VAL A 79 2.21 -11.33 -8.04
C VAL A 79 2.75 -12.60 -8.70
N GLN A 80 3.87 -12.48 -9.41
CA GLN A 80 4.56 -13.61 -10.05
C GLN A 80 5.61 -14.25 -9.16
N VAL A 81 6.38 -13.42 -8.44
CA VAL A 81 7.45 -13.86 -7.54
C VAL A 81 7.45 -12.94 -6.32
N VAL A 82 7.64 -13.54 -5.14
CA VAL A 82 7.93 -12.81 -3.90
C VAL A 82 9.19 -13.39 -3.27
N ASN A 83 10.14 -12.53 -2.94
CA ASN A 83 11.27 -12.87 -2.08
C ASN A 83 11.11 -12.17 -0.73
N TYR A 84 11.22 -12.95 0.34
CA TYR A 84 11.28 -12.44 1.71
C TYR A 84 12.75 -12.37 2.12
N LEU A 85 13.26 -11.16 2.31
CA LEU A 85 14.64 -10.92 2.68
C LEU A 85 14.72 -10.40 4.12
N TRP A 86 15.79 -10.75 4.81
CA TRP A 86 16.07 -10.32 6.16
C TRP A 86 17.58 -10.07 6.24
N GLU A 87 17.96 -8.82 6.43
CA GLU A 87 19.37 -8.43 6.50
C GLU A 87 19.72 -8.03 7.93
N PRO A 88 20.83 -8.53 8.50
CA PRO A 88 21.38 -7.94 9.70
C PRO A 88 21.74 -6.50 9.38
N HIS A 89 21.34 -5.56 10.23
CA HIS A 89 21.34 -4.12 9.95
C HIS A 89 22.75 -3.58 9.61
N GLN A 90 23.19 -3.72 8.37
CA GLN A 90 24.43 -3.17 7.82
C GLN A 90 24.16 -2.67 6.40
N HIS A 91 24.31 -1.36 6.27
CA HIS A 91 24.11 -0.52 5.07
C HIS A 91 22.70 0.04 4.87
N VAL A 92 22.68 1.37 4.95
CA VAL A 92 21.62 2.27 4.48
C VAL A 92 21.78 2.32 2.96
N ARG A 93 20.72 1.98 2.21
CA ARG A 93 20.70 2.24 0.76
C ARG A 93 20.69 3.75 0.54
N ALA A 94 21.42 4.18 -0.48
CA ALA A 94 21.44 5.55 -0.93
C ALA A 94 20.05 5.95 -1.42
N GLU A 95 19.58 7.10 -0.94
CA GLU A 95 18.43 7.83 -1.43
C GLU A 95 18.68 8.21 -2.89
N ASP A 96 17.93 7.63 -3.81
CA ASP A 96 17.69 8.17 -5.16
C ASP A 96 16.41 7.51 -5.68
N ASP A 97 15.28 8.19 -5.51
CA ASP A 97 14.51 8.74 -6.63
C ASP A 97 13.35 9.55 -6.05
N SER A 98 13.12 10.71 -6.64
CA SER A 98 12.20 11.74 -6.17
C SER A 98 10.74 11.24 -6.17
N PHE A 99 10.27 10.72 -5.05
CA PHE A 99 8.85 10.75 -4.71
C PHE A 99 8.46 12.23 -4.59
N SER A 100 7.66 12.76 -5.53
CA SER A 100 6.95 14.00 -5.30
C SER A 100 6.06 13.77 -4.08
N ARG A 101 6.45 14.39 -2.96
CA ARG A 101 5.68 14.31 -1.71
C ARG A 101 4.27 14.83 -1.97
N GLY A 102 3.30 13.94 -2.17
CA GLY A 102 1.89 14.27 -2.34
C GLY A 102 1.10 13.40 -3.33
N ASP A 103 1.77 12.69 -4.23
CA ASP A 103 1.07 11.96 -5.30
C ASP A 103 0.74 10.51 -4.91
N ILE A 104 -0.34 9.98 -5.47
CA ILE A 104 -0.62 8.54 -5.52
C ILE A 104 -0.01 7.96 -6.80
N GLU A 105 0.77 6.89 -6.64
CA GLU A 105 1.36 6.17 -7.76
C GLU A 105 0.53 4.92 -8.07
N VAL A 106 -0.04 4.84 -9.28
CA VAL A 106 -0.86 3.71 -9.74
C VAL A 106 -0.16 2.95 -10.85
N TYR A 107 0.05 1.65 -10.65
CA TYR A 107 0.70 0.77 -11.61
C TYR A 107 -0.33 -0.11 -12.32
N PHE A 108 -0.33 -0.09 -13.65
CA PHE A 108 -1.29 -0.81 -14.49
C PHE A 108 -0.65 -1.95 -15.30
N GLU A 109 -1.43 -2.98 -15.64
CA GLU A 109 -0.97 -4.16 -16.38
C GLU A 109 -0.33 -3.87 -17.74
N SER A 110 -0.69 -2.78 -18.41
CA SER A 110 -0.20 -2.46 -19.76
C SER A 110 0.71 -1.23 -19.81
N CYS A 111 1.15 -0.73 -18.66
CA CYS A 111 1.94 0.50 -18.55
C CYS A 111 3.31 0.20 -17.95
N SER A 112 4.37 0.64 -18.63
CA SER A 112 5.76 0.48 -18.15
C SER A 112 6.14 1.46 -17.04
N GLN A 113 5.41 2.56 -16.92
CA GLN A 113 5.60 3.61 -15.92
C GLN A 113 4.31 3.74 -15.10
N PRO A 114 4.40 4.12 -13.81
CA PRO A 114 3.21 4.44 -13.04
C PRO A 114 2.50 5.67 -13.59
N THR A 115 1.24 5.80 -13.24
CA THR A 115 0.49 7.03 -13.35
C THR A 115 0.54 7.72 -11.98
N SER A 116 1.26 8.83 -11.91
CA SER A 116 1.29 9.72 -10.75
C SER A 116 0.04 10.59 -10.76
N ILE A 117 -0.66 10.64 -9.63
CA ILE A 117 -1.92 11.37 -9.49
C ILE A 117 -1.80 12.33 -8.31
N GLY A 118 -1.85 13.63 -8.60
CA GLY A 118 -1.87 14.67 -7.57
C GLY A 118 -3.24 14.76 -6.91
N ILE A 119 -3.25 14.89 -5.58
CA ILE A 119 -4.48 14.88 -4.79
C ILE A 119 -4.62 16.19 -4.02
N GLU A 120 -5.79 16.82 -4.16
CA GLU A 120 -6.13 18.02 -3.41
C GLU A 120 -6.67 17.68 -2.01
N GLU A 121 -7.56 16.69 -1.91
CA GLU A 121 -8.21 16.30 -0.65
C GLU A 121 -7.77 14.90 -0.18
N PRO A 122 -7.18 14.76 1.02
CA PRO A 122 -6.73 13.47 1.56
C PRO A 122 -7.82 12.38 1.60
N VAL A 123 -9.08 12.79 1.73
CA VAL A 123 -10.28 11.93 1.69
C VAL A 123 -10.31 11.03 0.44
N PHE A 124 -9.80 11.49 -0.71
CA PHE A 124 -9.71 10.66 -1.91
C PHE A 124 -8.77 9.47 -1.73
N GLY A 125 -7.60 9.69 -1.12
CA GLY A 125 -6.65 8.62 -0.83
C GLY A 125 -7.22 7.59 0.14
N ALA A 126 -7.92 8.04 1.18
CA ALA A 126 -8.61 7.16 2.14
C ALA A 126 -9.75 6.37 1.47
N ASN A 127 -10.57 7.00 0.62
CA ASN A 127 -11.63 6.30 -0.11
C ASN A 127 -11.08 5.27 -1.09
N LEU A 128 -9.98 5.58 -1.79
CA LEU A 128 -9.31 4.62 -2.67
C LEU A 128 -8.75 3.44 -1.87
N ALA A 129 -8.12 3.70 -0.72
CA ALA A 129 -7.62 2.66 0.19
C ALA A 129 -8.75 1.73 0.68
N LEU A 130 -9.89 2.29 1.09
CA LEU A 130 -11.08 1.53 1.49
C LEU A 130 -11.65 0.68 0.34
N ALA A 131 -11.72 1.25 -0.86
CA ALA A 131 -12.21 0.55 -2.04
C ALA A 131 -11.30 -0.66 -2.39
N LEU A 132 -9.98 -0.48 -2.29
CA LEU A 132 -9.00 -1.54 -2.50
C LEU A 132 -9.05 -2.61 -1.41
N ASP A 133 -9.08 -2.22 -0.13
CA ASP A 133 -9.09 -3.16 1.00
C ASP A 133 -10.37 -4.00 1.05
N SER A 134 -11.53 -3.39 0.76
CA SER A 134 -12.81 -4.10 0.70
C SER A 134 -12.89 -5.15 -0.42
N GLY A 135 -11.97 -5.11 -1.40
CA GLY A 135 -11.93 -6.03 -2.53
C GLY A 135 -13.19 -5.95 -3.40
N PHE A 136 -13.94 -4.84 -3.29
CA PHE A 136 -15.27 -4.68 -3.87
C PHE A 136 -15.23 -4.02 -5.25
N PHE A 137 -14.22 -4.35 -6.06
CA PHE A 137 -14.21 -3.92 -7.45
C PHE A 137 -14.87 -4.97 -8.34
N ALA A 138 -15.96 -4.59 -8.98
CA ALA A 138 -16.54 -5.40 -10.05
C ALA A 138 -15.63 -5.39 -11.29
N GLU A 139 -15.72 -6.43 -12.12
CA GLU A 139 -14.98 -6.53 -13.38
C GLU A 139 -15.32 -5.33 -14.30
N ASN A 140 -14.31 -4.57 -14.75
CA ASN A 140 -14.43 -3.34 -15.56
C ASN A 140 -15.06 -2.12 -14.85
N GLU A 141 -14.99 -2.07 -13.52
CA GLU A 141 -15.39 -0.87 -12.79
C GLU A 141 -14.30 0.20 -12.87
N PHE A 142 -14.71 1.41 -13.28
CA PHE A 142 -13.86 2.58 -13.22
C PHE A 142 -14.10 3.28 -11.88
N TYR A 143 -13.02 3.51 -11.14
CA TYR A 143 -13.02 4.39 -9.98
C TYR A 143 -12.68 5.80 -10.44
N CYS A 144 -13.63 6.73 -10.30
CA CYS A 144 -13.50 8.09 -10.81
C CYS A 144 -13.40 9.11 -9.68
N PHE A 145 -12.52 10.09 -9.84
CA PHE A 145 -12.34 11.23 -8.94
C PHE A 145 -11.72 12.39 -9.70
N ASP A 146 -11.72 13.58 -9.12
CA ASP A 146 -11.07 14.76 -9.70
C ASP A 146 -9.71 14.96 -9.03
N ASP A 147 -8.70 15.33 -9.82
CA ASP A 147 -7.35 15.63 -9.32
C ASP A 147 -7.20 17.08 -8.86
N ILE A 148 -5.99 17.45 -8.45
CA ILE A 148 -5.66 18.82 -7.99
C ILE A 148 -5.84 19.91 -9.04
N ASP A 149 -5.85 19.57 -10.33
CA ASP A 149 -6.10 20.51 -11.43
C ASP A 149 -7.60 20.56 -11.80
N GLY A 150 -8.45 19.78 -11.13
CA GLY A 150 -9.87 19.62 -11.40
C GLY A 150 -10.15 18.74 -12.64
N GLU A 151 -9.17 17.95 -13.08
CA GLU A 151 -9.33 16.98 -14.15
C GLU A 151 -9.91 15.68 -13.61
N THR A 152 -10.96 15.16 -14.26
CA THR A 152 -11.54 13.88 -13.88
C THR A 152 -10.62 12.73 -14.31
N ILE A 153 -10.10 12.02 -13.33
CA ILE A 153 -9.33 10.78 -13.49
C ILE A 153 -10.25 9.58 -13.30
N ALA A 154 -10.15 8.61 -14.21
CA ALA A 154 -10.90 7.36 -14.16
C ALA A 154 -9.95 6.16 -14.19
N LEU A 155 -9.83 5.45 -13.07
CA LEU A 155 -8.93 4.29 -12.93
C LEU A 155 -9.70 3.00 -13.19
N ASN A 156 -9.25 2.20 -14.17
CA ASN A 156 -9.81 0.87 -14.36
C ASN A 156 -9.26 -0.11 -13.30
N SER A 157 -10.07 -0.38 -12.28
CA SER A 157 -9.72 -1.21 -11.12
C SER A 157 -9.27 -2.63 -11.46
N SER A 158 -9.72 -3.18 -12.60
CA SER A 158 -9.34 -4.51 -13.07
C SER A 158 -7.92 -4.59 -13.64
N GLN A 159 -7.33 -3.44 -14.00
CA GLN A 159 -6.00 -3.35 -14.58
C GLN A 159 -4.95 -2.86 -13.59
N ILE A 160 -5.37 -2.39 -12.40
CA ILE A 160 -4.45 -1.97 -11.34
C ILE A 160 -3.72 -3.21 -10.79
N LEU A 161 -2.40 -3.11 -10.71
CA LEU A 161 -1.53 -4.14 -10.16
C LEU A 161 -1.03 -3.76 -8.78
N LEU A 162 -0.72 -2.48 -8.58
CA LEU A 162 -0.14 -1.94 -7.37
C LEU A 162 -0.49 -0.46 -7.24
N VAL A 163 -0.73 0.00 -6.00
CA VAL A 163 -0.92 1.41 -5.67
C VAL A 163 -0.01 1.77 -4.51
N GLU A 164 0.73 2.86 -4.60
CA GLU A 164 1.54 3.43 -3.50
C GLU A 164 0.91 4.75 -3.08
N ILE A 165 0.62 4.89 -1.78
CA ILE A 165 -0.02 6.08 -1.20
C ILE A 165 0.75 6.46 0.06
N LEU A 166 1.04 7.74 0.26
CA LEU A 166 1.67 8.21 1.50
C LEU A 166 0.78 7.93 2.72
N ASP A 167 1.42 7.55 3.83
CA ASP A 167 0.74 7.27 5.10
C ASP A 167 -0.06 8.49 5.57
N SER A 168 0.52 9.69 5.43
CA SER A 168 -0.12 10.94 5.85
C SER A 168 -1.42 11.22 5.11
N ILE A 169 -1.49 10.93 3.80
CA ILE A 169 -2.71 11.13 3.00
C ILE A 169 -3.83 10.22 3.50
N ILE A 170 -3.49 8.96 3.81
CA ILE A 170 -4.48 8.00 4.30
C ILE A 170 -4.94 8.37 5.71
N GLU A 171 -4.00 8.72 6.60
CA GLU A 171 -4.32 9.10 7.98
C GLU A 171 -5.18 10.37 8.04
N GLU A 172 -4.78 11.44 7.35
CA GLU A 172 -5.56 12.69 7.26
C GLU A 172 -6.96 12.45 6.65
N GLY A 173 -7.03 11.66 5.57
CA GLY A 173 -8.31 11.34 4.93
C GLY A 173 -9.27 10.55 5.84
N PHE A 174 -8.76 9.63 6.66
CA PHE A 174 -9.57 8.93 7.64
C PHE A 174 -10.02 9.84 8.80
N GLU A 175 -9.18 10.76 9.25
CA GLU A 175 -9.55 11.73 10.27
C GLU A 175 -10.72 12.62 9.80
N GLU A 176 -10.66 13.11 8.56
CA GLU A 176 -11.73 13.93 7.97
C GLU A 176 -13.04 13.14 7.79
N LEU A 177 -12.97 11.91 7.26
CA LEU A 177 -14.15 11.05 7.11
C LEU A 177 -14.85 10.79 8.45
N ASN A 178 -14.09 10.52 9.51
CA ASN A 178 -14.64 10.29 10.84
C ASN A 178 -15.25 11.55 11.46
N ALA A 179 -14.64 12.72 11.24
CA ALA A 179 -15.16 13.99 11.73
C ALA A 179 -16.51 14.35 11.06
N ASP A 180 -16.66 14.05 9.78
CA ASP A 180 -17.91 14.26 9.06
C ASP A 180 -19.03 13.32 9.52
N GLU A 181 -18.71 12.07 9.87
CA GLU A 181 -19.69 11.14 10.45
C GLU A 181 -20.20 11.62 11.81
N GLU A 182 -19.32 12.14 12.67
CA GLU A 182 -19.72 12.70 13.98
C GLU A 182 -20.59 13.95 13.85
N ASN A 183 -20.33 14.80 12.85
CA ASN A 183 -21.11 16.02 12.60
C ASN A 183 -22.48 15.74 11.97
N ASN A 184 -22.63 14.66 11.19
CA ASN A 184 -23.90 14.26 10.58
C ASN A 184 -24.84 13.48 11.53
N LEU A 185 -24.37 13.11 12.72
CA LEU A 185 -25.14 12.43 13.77
C LEU A 185 -25.75 13.41 14.81
N HIS A 186 -25.56 14.72 14.64
CA HIS A 186 -26.06 15.79 15.51
C HIS A 186 -27.11 16.68 14.83
#